data_AF-A0A7L4QID3-F1
#
_entry.id   AF-A0A7L4QID3-F1
#
_cell.length_a   1.000
_cell.length_b   1.000
_cell.length_c   1.000
_cell.angle_alpha   90.00
_cell.angle_beta   90.00
_cell.angle_gamma   90.00
#
_symmetry.space_group_name_H-M   'P 1'
#
loop_
_entity.id
_entity.type
_entity.pdbx_description
1 polymer ?
#
loop_
_entity_poly.entity_id
_entity_poly.type
_entity_poly.pdbx_seq_one_letter_code
_entity_poly.pdbx_strand_id
1 'polypeptide(L)'
;MDTQNNINVLVAEKALELLKKTLESTRFEGVWKKKDALQITDSMKSDIMAIKFSYAEKENISEIVSPIKEKISKLQASLGEGWSSNFLSNSKKENKISTKMGIAKIIFSMNTLYFLDKRIKQDNHYGVDTIVGKILSVSKASDSLLICNVDIKRAITVLTNDMSIKDGDVVAVSILPPREFYGQVSEGMFCGIHGVLRIEGEIGNRADIPIDGYKETMNMVQDFLKH
;
A
#
# COMPACT_ATOMS: atom_id res chain seq x y z
N MET A 1 -3.47 19.41 -15.80
CA MET A 1 -4.26 19.21 -14.54
C MET A 1 -3.57 19.88 -13.34
N ASP A 2 -4.27 20.18 -12.24
CA ASP A 2 -3.62 20.63 -10.99
C ASP A 2 -2.92 19.43 -10.29
N THR A 3 -1.68 19.15 -10.70
CA THR A 3 -0.87 18.07 -10.14
C THR A 3 -0.40 18.36 -8.73
N GLN A 4 -0.31 19.63 -8.34
CA GLN A 4 0.21 20.05 -7.05
C GLN A 4 -0.74 19.65 -5.92
N ASN A 5 -2.05 19.81 -6.16
CA ASN A 5 -3.09 19.47 -5.19
C ASN A 5 -3.76 18.11 -5.46
N ASN A 6 -3.26 17.34 -6.45
CA ASN A 6 -3.80 16.02 -6.75
C ASN A 6 -3.52 15.03 -5.61
N ILE A 7 -4.57 14.44 -5.05
CA ILE A 7 -4.47 13.50 -3.92
C ILE A 7 -3.52 12.33 -4.18
N ASN A 8 -3.46 11.80 -5.41
CA ASN A 8 -2.58 10.69 -5.75
C ASN A 8 -1.10 11.10 -5.67
N VAL A 9 -0.79 12.35 -6.07
CA VAL A 9 0.56 12.90 -6.01
C VAL A 9 0.96 13.16 -4.56
N LEU A 10 0.05 13.71 -3.74
CA LEU A 10 0.27 13.93 -2.31
C LEU A 10 0.52 12.61 -1.56
N VAL A 11 -0.27 11.57 -1.85
CA VAL A 11 -0.07 10.23 -1.26
C VAL A 11 1.25 9.61 -1.74
N ALA A 12 1.64 9.82 -3.01
CA ALA A 12 2.93 9.34 -3.52
C ALA A 12 4.13 10.01 -2.84
N GLU A 13 4.08 11.34 -2.65
CA GLU A 13 5.10 12.09 -1.90
C GLU A 13 5.22 11.55 -0.47
N LYS A 14 4.09 11.37 0.21
CA LYS A 14 4.08 10.85 1.58
C LYS A 14 4.54 9.39 1.67
N ALA A 15 4.20 8.57 0.68
CA ALA A 15 4.66 7.20 0.58
C ALA A 15 6.18 7.11 0.37
N LEU A 16 6.79 8.07 -0.34
CA LEU A 16 8.24 8.16 -0.47
C LEU A 16 8.92 8.47 0.87
N GLU A 17 8.35 9.39 1.67
CA GLU A 17 8.82 9.65 3.04
C GLU A 17 8.75 8.40 3.91
N LEU A 18 7.60 7.69 3.87
CA LEU A 18 7.41 6.44 4.60
C LEU A 18 8.44 5.38 4.17
N LEU A 19 8.72 5.27 2.87
CA LEU A 19 9.70 4.32 2.32
C LEU A 19 11.08 4.59 2.88
N LYS A 20 11.55 5.84 2.76
CA LYS A 20 12.86 6.26 3.25
C LYS A 20 13.00 5.99 4.75
N LYS A 21 12.04 6.47 5.55
CA LYS A 21 12.03 6.26 7.00
C LYS A 21 12.06 4.77 7.36
N THR A 22 11.34 3.94 6.62
CA THR A 22 11.29 2.49 6.85
C THR A 22 12.64 1.83 6.56
N LEU A 23 13.29 2.17 5.45
CA LEU A 23 14.61 1.66 5.08
C LEU A 23 15.71 2.10 6.06
N GLU A 24 15.59 3.31 6.62
CA GLU A 24 16.53 3.83 7.61
C GLU A 24 16.38 3.14 8.97
N SER A 25 15.16 3.14 9.50
CA SER A 25 14.86 2.78 10.90
C SER A 25 14.62 1.29 11.13
N THR A 26 14.14 0.54 10.13
CA THR A 26 13.87 -0.88 10.31
C THR A 26 15.17 -1.66 10.24
N ARG A 27 15.43 -2.48 11.26
CA ARG A 27 16.56 -3.39 11.28
C ARG A 27 16.21 -4.66 10.51
N PHE A 28 16.41 -4.64 9.20
CA PHE A 28 16.32 -5.84 8.38
C PHE A 28 17.58 -6.69 8.52
N GLU A 29 17.40 -7.96 8.87
CA GLU A 29 18.48 -8.94 9.00
C GLU A 29 18.78 -9.60 7.64
N GLY A 30 20.05 -9.97 7.42
CA GLY A 30 20.52 -10.52 6.15
C GLY A 30 21.33 -9.53 5.29
N VAL A 31 21.78 -10.00 4.12
CA VAL A 31 22.61 -9.22 3.20
C VAL A 31 21.73 -8.54 2.16
N TRP A 32 21.75 -7.21 2.14
CA TRP A 32 21.08 -6.38 1.14
C TRP A 32 21.82 -5.05 0.99
N LYS A 33 21.65 -4.37 -0.14
CA LYS A 33 22.40 -3.16 -0.47
C LYS A 33 21.73 -1.92 0.13
N LYS A 34 21.76 -1.80 1.47
CA LYS A 34 21.08 -0.70 2.20
C LYS A 34 21.47 0.69 1.71
N LYS A 35 22.77 0.93 1.49
CA LYS A 35 23.27 2.22 1.00
C LYS A 35 22.67 2.55 -0.38
N ASP A 36 22.69 1.59 -1.30
CA ASP A 36 22.17 1.78 -2.66
C ASP A 36 20.64 1.99 -2.62
N ALA A 37 19.92 1.22 -1.80
CA ALA A 37 18.48 1.39 -1.61
C ALA A 37 18.10 2.79 -1.11
N LEU A 38 18.85 3.33 -0.14
CA LEU A 38 18.64 4.68 0.37
C LEU A 38 18.97 5.75 -0.68
N GLN A 39 20.09 5.61 -1.40
CA GLN A 39 20.46 6.55 -2.47
C GLN A 39 19.43 6.59 -3.61
N ILE A 40 18.94 5.41 -4.02
CA ILE A 40 17.87 5.29 -5.02
C ILE A 40 16.61 6.00 -4.52
N THR A 41 16.21 5.74 -3.28
CA THR A 41 15.01 6.35 -2.66
C THR A 41 15.15 7.88 -2.58
N ASP A 42 16.30 8.40 -2.16
CA ASP A 42 16.57 9.83 -2.12
C ASP A 42 16.48 10.48 -3.50
N SER A 43 16.99 9.79 -4.52
CA SER A 43 16.92 10.29 -5.90
C SER A 43 15.49 10.36 -6.46
N MET A 44 14.51 9.66 -5.88
CA MET A 44 13.10 9.75 -6.33
C MET A 44 12.46 11.08 -5.92
N LYS A 45 13.04 11.82 -4.95
CA LYS A 45 12.47 13.10 -4.48
C LYS A 45 12.36 14.12 -5.61
N SER A 46 13.39 14.23 -6.45
CA SER A 46 13.35 15.14 -7.61
C SER A 46 12.25 14.76 -8.60
N ASP A 47 12.00 13.46 -8.79
CA ASP A 47 10.97 12.99 -9.72
C ASP A 47 9.56 13.31 -9.20
N ILE A 48 9.33 13.12 -7.88
CA ILE A 48 8.07 13.52 -7.25
C ILE A 48 7.83 15.01 -7.40
N MET A 49 8.85 15.84 -7.21
CA MET A 49 8.73 17.29 -7.40
C MET A 49 8.46 17.65 -8.87
N ALA A 50 9.10 16.96 -9.81
CA ALA A 50 8.83 17.14 -11.23
C ALA A 50 7.37 16.82 -11.57
N ILE A 51 6.81 15.73 -11.02
CA ILE A 51 5.38 15.39 -11.20
C ILE A 51 4.48 16.45 -10.56
N LYS A 52 4.74 16.81 -9.30
CA LYS A 52 3.92 17.73 -8.50
C LYS A 52 3.78 19.10 -9.16
N PHE A 53 4.85 19.62 -9.75
CA PHE A 53 4.86 20.93 -10.42
C PHE A 53 4.79 20.85 -11.94
N SER A 54 4.46 19.69 -12.52
CA SER A 54 4.38 19.54 -13.98
C SER A 54 3.16 20.21 -14.59
N TYR A 55 2.05 20.28 -13.85
CA TYR A 55 0.73 20.67 -14.35
C TYR A 55 0.28 19.86 -15.59
N ALA A 56 0.89 18.68 -15.80
CA ALA A 56 0.70 17.90 -17.00
C ALA A 56 -0.75 17.43 -17.16
N GLU A 57 -1.13 17.17 -18.42
CA GLU A 57 -2.37 16.47 -18.73
C GLU A 57 -2.25 14.97 -18.43
N LYS A 58 -3.40 14.32 -18.23
CA LYS A 58 -3.47 12.91 -17.78
C LYS A 58 -2.77 11.97 -18.74
N GLU A 59 -2.82 12.25 -20.03
CA GLU A 59 -2.27 11.43 -21.10
C GLU A 59 -0.74 11.36 -20.98
N ASN A 60 -0.13 12.49 -20.62
CA ASN A 60 1.33 12.69 -20.57
C ASN A 60 1.93 12.27 -19.21
N ILE A 61 1.12 12.00 -18.19
CA ILE A 61 1.62 11.72 -16.83
C ILE A 61 2.51 10.48 -16.76
N SER A 62 2.28 9.49 -17.62
CA SER A 62 3.08 8.25 -17.63
C SER A 62 4.54 8.50 -18.00
N GLU A 63 4.82 9.45 -18.90
CA GLU A 63 6.20 9.78 -19.28
C GLU A 63 6.95 10.39 -18.09
N ILE A 64 6.28 11.27 -17.34
CA ILE A 64 6.84 11.95 -16.16
C ILE A 64 7.03 10.96 -14.99
N VAL A 65 6.16 9.95 -14.86
CA VAL A 65 6.25 8.92 -13.82
C VAL A 65 7.27 7.82 -14.15
N SER A 66 7.63 7.63 -15.42
CA SER A 66 8.55 6.55 -15.86
C SER A 66 9.86 6.46 -15.06
N PRO A 67 10.57 7.56 -14.75
CA PRO A 67 11.80 7.50 -13.96
C PRO A 67 11.61 6.88 -12.57
N ILE A 68 10.45 7.09 -11.93
CA ILE A 68 10.13 6.47 -10.63
C ILE A 68 10.01 4.95 -10.81
N LYS A 69 9.33 4.46 -11.85
CA LYS A 69 9.15 3.02 -12.11
C LYS A 69 10.49 2.31 -12.31
N GLU A 70 11.41 2.94 -13.03
CA GLU A 70 12.77 2.43 -13.21
C GLU A 70 13.54 2.37 -11.89
N LYS A 71 13.45 3.45 -11.08
CA LYS A 71 14.11 3.50 -9.76
C LYS A 71 13.51 2.48 -8.79
N ILE A 72 12.22 2.19 -8.85
CA ILE A 72 11.58 1.13 -8.06
C ILE A 72 12.14 -0.24 -8.45
N SER A 73 12.33 -0.50 -9.75
CA SER A 73 12.92 -1.75 -10.22
C SER A 73 14.36 -1.91 -9.73
N LYS A 74 15.15 -0.83 -9.77
CA LYS A 74 16.51 -0.79 -9.18
C LYS A 74 16.49 -0.98 -7.66
N LEU A 75 15.51 -0.40 -6.97
CA LEU A 75 15.33 -0.58 -5.53
C LEU A 75 15.02 -2.04 -5.19
N GLN A 76 14.14 -2.71 -5.94
CA GLN A 76 13.87 -4.15 -5.76
C GLN A 76 15.15 -4.96 -5.89
N ALA A 77 15.98 -4.67 -6.90
CA ALA A 77 17.27 -5.34 -7.08
C ALA A 77 18.23 -5.09 -5.89
N SER A 78 18.23 -3.90 -5.30
CA SER A 78 19.04 -3.58 -4.10
C SER A 78 18.55 -4.27 -2.82
N LEU A 79 17.24 -4.52 -2.71
CA LEU A 79 16.65 -5.32 -1.62
C LEU A 79 16.99 -6.81 -1.78
N GLY A 80 17.15 -7.28 -3.02
CA GLY A 80 17.51 -8.65 -3.37
C GLY A 80 16.31 -9.52 -3.78
N GLU A 81 16.59 -10.63 -4.44
CA GLU A 81 15.56 -11.61 -4.80
C GLU A 81 14.93 -12.21 -3.53
N GLY A 82 13.60 -12.32 -3.50
CA GLY A 82 12.88 -12.84 -2.34
C GLY A 82 13.06 -12.01 -1.05
N TRP A 83 13.46 -10.73 -1.15
CA TRP A 83 13.82 -9.88 -0.01
C TRP A 83 12.83 -9.93 1.15
N SER A 84 11.51 -9.93 0.87
CA SER A 84 10.48 -9.94 1.91
C SER A 84 10.52 -11.23 2.73
N SER A 85 10.68 -12.37 2.06
CA SER A 85 10.82 -13.68 2.71
C SER A 85 12.12 -13.78 3.47
N ASN A 86 13.24 -13.31 2.87
CA ASN A 86 14.56 -13.34 3.50
C ASN A 86 14.63 -12.46 4.76
N PHE A 87 14.08 -11.25 4.71
CA PHE A 87 14.00 -10.38 5.88
C PHE A 87 13.20 -11.04 7.00
N LEU A 88 12.07 -11.66 6.66
CA LEU A 88 11.22 -12.31 7.64
C LEU A 88 11.83 -13.60 8.22
N SER A 89 12.49 -14.42 7.39
CA SER A 89 13.13 -15.67 7.84
C SER A 89 14.34 -15.41 8.72
N ASN A 90 15.10 -14.34 8.43
CA ASN A 90 16.26 -13.95 9.21
C ASN A 90 15.88 -13.17 10.47
N SER A 91 14.66 -12.62 10.57
CA SER A 91 14.25 -11.86 11.74
C SER A 91 14.22 -12.71 13.00
N LYS A 92 14.81 -12.19 14.08
CA LYS A 92 14.63 -12.77 15.42
C LYS A 92 13.16 -12.75 15.85
N LYS A 93 12.78 -13.68 16.73
CA LYS A 93 11.39 -13.87 17.19
C LYS A 93 10.78 -12.58 17.74
N GLU A 94 11.55 -11.82 18.52
CA GLU A 94 11.15 -10.54 19.11
C GLU A 94 10.98 -9.40 18.08
N ASN A 95 11.65 -9.48 16.93
CA ASN A 95 11.59 -8.48 15.86
C ASN A 95 10.59 -8.83 14.76
N LYS A 96 9.95 -10.02 14.83
CA LYS A 96 9.16 -10.55 13.72
C LYS A 96 8.02 -9.62 13.29
N ILE A 97 7.36 -8.95 14.25
CA ILE A 97 6.28 -8.00 13.97
C ILE A 97 6.81 -6.70 13.37
N SER A 98 7.89 -6.13 13.91
CA SER A 98 8.49 -4.91 13.35
C SER A 98 9.06 -5.15 11.95
N THR A 99 9.64 -6.33 11.69
CA THR A 99 10.07 -6.75 10.34
C THR A 99 8.88 -6.89 9.38
N LYS A 100 7.79 -7.57 9.78
CA LYS A 100 6.56 -7.65 8.97
C LYS A 100 6.00 -6.26 8.63
N MET A 101 5.96 -5.38 9.63
CA MET A 101 5.51 -4.01 9.47
C MET A 101 6.40 -3.25 8.46
N GLY A 102 7.72 -3.39 8.57
CA GLY A 102 8.66 -2.79 7.63
C GLY A 102 8.49 -3.31 6.20
N ILE A 103 8.32 -4.62 6.03
CA ILE A 103 8.04 -5.23 4.72
C ILE A 103 6.74 -4.67 4.12
N ALA A 104 5.67 -4.64 4.90
CA ALA A 104 4.38 -4.13 4.44
C ALA A 104 4.47 -2.65 4.03
N LYS A 105 5.21 -1.82 4.78
CA LYS A 105 5.42 -0.40 4.45
C LYS A 105 6.20 -0.23 3.15
N ILE A 106 7.25 -1.02 2.95
CA ILE A 106 8.02 -1.02 1.70
C ILE A 106 7.11 -1.38 0.53
N ILE A 107 6.33 -2.46 0.63
CA ILE A 107 5.42 -2.91 -0.44
C ILE A 107 4.37 -1.83 -0.74
N PHE A 108 3.72 -1.28 0.29
CA PHE A 108 2.75 -0.20 0.13
C PHE A 108 3.36 0.99 -0.60
N SER A 109 4.53 1.46 -0.15
CA SER A 109 5.18 2.63 -0.76
C SER A 109 5.61 2.39 -2.20
N MET A 110 6.22 1.24 -2.48
CA MET A 110 6.66 0.89 -3.83
C MET A 110 5.48 0.77 -4.79
N ASN A 111 4.38 0.10 -4.40
CA ASN A 111 3.19 0.01 -5.23
C ASN A 111 2.56 1.40 -5.45
N THR A 112 2.51 2.22 -4.39
CA THR A 112 1.98 3.57 -4.46
C THR A 112 2.75 4.44 -5.44
N LEU A 113 4.08 4.36 -5.43
CA LEU A 113 4.91 5.12 -6.36
C LEU A 113 4.83 4.54 -7.78
N TYR A 114 4.84 3.21 -7.92
CA TYR A 114 4.86 2.53 -9.21
C TYR A 114 3.56 2.73 -10.01
N PHE A 115 2.40 2.68 -9.36
CA PHE A 115 1.09 2.78 -10.02
C PHE A 115 0.49 4.20 -9.98
N LEU A 116 1.29 5.23 -9.68
CA LEU A 116 0.83 6.62 -9.60
C LEU A 116 0.14 7.08 -10.90
N ASP A 117 0.76 6.82 -12.05
CA ASP A 117 0.20 7.20 -13.35
C ASP A 117 -1.14 6.51 -13.64
N LYS A 118 -1.25 5.23 -13.31
CA LYS A 118 -2.49 4.46 -13.41
C LYS A 118 -3.61 5.12 -12.60
N ARG A 119 -3.36 5.48 -11.33
CA ARG A 119 -4.37 6.12 -10.49
C ARG A 119 -4.81 7.48 -11.02
N ILE A 120 -3.86 8.28 -11.52
CA ILE A 120 -4.17 9.58 -12.12
C ILE A 120 -5.03 9.43 -13.39
N LYS A 121 -4.65 8.51 -14.28
CA LYS A 121 -5.41 8.23 -15.52
C LYS A 121 -6.81 7.67 -15.26
N GLN A 122 -7.00 7.02 -14.11
CA GLN A 122 -8.26 6.41 -13.70
C GLN A 122 -9.18 7.36 -12.92
N ASP A 123 -8.81 8.64 -12.78
CA ASP A 123 -9.54 9.61 -11.96
C ASP A 123 -9.78 9.11 -10.54
N ASN A 124 -8.75 8.51 -9.94
CA ASN A 124 -8.82 8.09 -8.55
C ASN A 124 -8.82 9.33 -7.64
N HIS A 125 -9.92 9.53 -6.90
CA HIS A 125 -10.08 10.64 -5.96
C HIS A 125 -9.75 10.28 -4.51
N TYR A 126 -9.25 9.07 -4.26
CA TYR A 126 -9.02 8.50 -2.94
C TYR A 126 -7.53 8.35 -2.61
N GLY A 127 -6.63 8.47 -3.60
CA GLY A 127 -5.17 8.45 -3.40
C GLY A 127 -4.56 7.06 -3.22
N VAL A 128 -5.38 6.03 -3.04
CA VAL A 128 -4.98 4.62 -2.89
C VAL A 128 -5.77 3.72 -3.82
N ASP A 129 -5.23 2.55 -4.10
CA ASP A 129 -5.90 1.53 -4.91
C ASP A 129 -6.97 0.82 -4.08
N THR A 130 -8.14 0.60 -4.68
CA THR A 130 -9.20 -0.23 -4.11
C THR A 130 -9.49 -1.38 -5.07
N ILE A 131 -9.32 -2.60 -4.56
CA ILE A 131 -9.18 -3.81 -5.35
C ILE A 131 -10.24 -4.82 -4.90
N VAL A 132 -10.79 -5.57 -5.85
CA VAL A 132 -11.64 -6.73 -5.55
C VAL A 132 -10.78 -7.84 -4.93
N GLY A 133 -11.10 -8.27 -3.72
CA GLY A 133 -10.41 -9.32 -3.00
C GLY A 133 -11.31 -10.48 -2.62
N LYS A 134 -10.77 -11.70 -2.59
CA LYS A 134 -11.46 -12.89 -2.09
C LYS A 134 -10.89 -13.28 -0.74
N ILE A 135 -11.73 -13.43 0.26
CA ILE A 135 -11.31 -13.88 1.59
C ILE A 135 -11.00 -15.38 1.51
N LEU A 136 -9.74 -15.73 1.69
CA LEU A 136 -9.26 -17.10 1.69
C LEU A 136 -9.48 -17.79 3.03
N SER A 137 -9.29 -17.05 4.12
CA SER A 137 -9.49 -17.56 5.47
C SER A 137 -9.77 -16.45 6.48
N VAL A 138 -10.62 -16.72 7.45
CA VAL A 138 -10.94 -15.87 8.59
C VAL A 138 -10.53 -16.56 9.89
N SER A 139 -9.83 -15.83 10.75
CA SER A 139 -9.52 -16.28 12.12
C SER A 139 -9.80 -15.16 13.12
N LYS A 140 -10.11 -15.52 14.37
CA LYS A 140 -10.34 -14.55 15.44
C LYS A 140 -9.02 -14.12 16.08
N ALA A 141 -8.76 -12.81 16.13
CA ALA A 141 -7.72 -12.23 16.99
C ALA A 141 -8.24 -11.99 18.41
N SER A 142 -9.50 -11.57 18.53
CA SER A 142 -10.22 -11.33 19.78
C SER A 142 -11.73 -11.47 19.54
N ASP A 143 -12.56 -11.16 20.55
CA ASP A 143 -14.02 -11.16 20.43
C ASP A 143 -14.57 -10.08 19.48
N SER A 144 -13.78 -9.05 19.18
CA SER A 144 -14.17 -7.90 18.37
C SER A 144 -13.28 -7.67 17.14
N LEU A 145 -12.42 -8.63 16.80
CA LEU A 145 -11.46 -8.48 15.72
C LEU A 145 -11.20 -9.80 14.98
N LEU A 146 -11.35 -9.74 13.66
CA LEU A 146 -11.00 -10.80 12.73
C LEU A 146 -9.69 -10.48 12.00
N ILE A 147 -8.94 -11.54 11.72
CA ILE A 147 -7.79 -11.55 10.81
C ILE A 147 -8.25 -12.28 9.56
N CYS A 148 -8.28 -11.56 8.44
CA CYS A 148 -8.66 -12.09 7.15
C CYS A 148 -7.42 -12.20 6.27
N ASN A 149 -7.17 -13.38 5.72
CA ASN A 149 -6.26 -13.54 4.59
C ASN A 149 -7.05 -13.33 3.31
N VAL A 150 -6.62 -12.38 2.49
CA VAL A 150 -7.37 -11.94 1.31
C VAL A 150 -6.50 -12.07 0.07
N ASP A 151 -7.00 -12.75 -0.95
CA ASP A 151 -6.39 -12.81 -2.26
C ASP A 151 -6.80 -11.60 -3.11
N ILE A 152 -5.81 -10.85 -3.58
CA ILE A 152 -5.96 -9.74 -4.53
C ILE A 152 -5.04 -9.94 -5.76
N LYS A 153 -4.83 -11.20 -6.21
CA LYS A 153 -3.68 -11.67 -7.04
C LYS A 153 -2.35 -11.73 -6.27
N ARG A 154 -2.41 -11.44 -4.97
CA ARG A 154 -1.41 -11.75 -3.95
C ARG A 154 -2.15 -11.85 -2.62
N ALA A 155 -1.66 -12.68 -1.70
CA ALA A 155 -2.22 -12.73 -0.36
C ALA A 155 -1.83 -11.47 0.43
N ILE A 156 -2.81 -10.86 1.08
CA ILE A 156 -2.62 -9.78 2.06
C ILE A 156 -3.38 -10.10 3.35
N THR A 157 -2.93 -9.52 4.44
CA THR A 157 -3.65 -9.59 5.72
C THR A 157 -4.50 -8.34 5.91
N VAL A 158 -5.79 -8.48 6.16
CA VAL A 158 -6.71 -7.38 6.48
C VAL A 158 -7.40 -7.68 7.81
N LEU A 159 -7.37 -6.73 8.73
CA LEU A 159 -8.07 -6.84 10.01
C LEU A 159 -9.38 -6.07 9.98
N THR A 160 -10.43 -6.64 10.57
CA THR A 160 -11.76 -6.00 10.62
C THR A 160 -12.50 -6.30 11.91
N ASN A 161 -13.31 -5.35 12.36
CA ASN A 161 -14.25 -5.50 13.46
C ASN A 161 -15.62 -6.03 13.01
N ASP A 162 -15.84 -6.19 11.71
CA ASP A 162 -17.05 -6.79 11.18
C ASP A 162 -17.01 -8.31 11.34
N MET A 163 -17.59 -8.79 12.44
CA MET A 163 -17.61 -10.21 12.80
C MET A 163 -18.50 -11.07 11.86
N SER A 164 -19.21 -10.46 10.90
CA SER A 164 -20.06 -11.18 9.95
C SER A 164 -19.30 -11.78 8.76
N ILE A 165 -18.03 -11.40 8.57
CA ILE A 165 -17.17 -11.81 7.45
C ILE A 165 -16.86 -13.31 7.49
N LYS A 166 -16.85 -13.95 6.30
CA LYS A 166 -16.65 -15.39 6.12
C LYS A 166 -15.66 -15.72 5.01
N ASP A 167 -15.11 -16.92 5.08
CA ASP A 167 -14.34 -17.52 3.99
C ASP A 167 -15.14 -17.54 2.70
N GLY A 168 -14.50 -17.16 1.60
CA GLY A 168 -15.12 -17.09 0.27
C GLY A 168 -15.82 -15.77 -0.05
N ASP A 169 -16.05 -14.88 0.92
CA ASP A 169 -16.61 -13.56 0.65
C ASP A 169 -15.73 -12.79 -0.35
N VAL A 170 -16.37 -12.13 -1.32
CA VAL A 170 -15.73 -11.23 -2.28
C VAL A 170 -16.02 -9.80 -1.85
N VAL A 171 -14.98 -9.00 -1.65
CA VAL A 171 -15.03 -7.70 -0.95
C VAL A 171 -14.17 -6.66 -1.65
N ALA A 172 -14.47 -5.39 -1.42
CA ALA A 172 -13.59 -4.29 -1.83
C ALA A 172 -12.54 -4.02 -0.74
N VAL A 173 -11.26 -3.98 -1.14
CA VAL A 173 -10.14 -3.72 -0.23
C VAL A 173 -9.38 -2.49 -0.68
N SER A 174 -9.33 -1.46 0.17
CA SER A 174 -8.43 -0.32 0.01
C SER A 174 -7.03 -0.66 0.54
N ILE A 175 -6.02 -0.49 -0.31
CA ILE A 175 -4.62 -0.74 0.02
C ILE A 175 -4.06 0.51 0.71
N LEU A 176 -4.14 0.53 2.03
CA LEU A 176 -3.76 1.65 2.88
C LEU A 176 -2.35 1.46 3.47
N PRO A 177 -1.72 2.52 4.00
CA PRO A 177 -0.52 2.38 4.81
C PRO A 177 -0.77 1.35 5.93
N PRO A 178 0.13 0.36 6.10
CA PRO A 178 -0.12 -0.74 7.01
C PRO A 178 -0.12 -0.29 8.47
N ARG A 179 -0.94 -0.95 9.28
CA ARG A 179 -1.11 -0.68 10.71
C ARG A 179 -1.01 -1.95 11.53
N GLU A 180 -0.52 -1.82 12.76
CA GLU A 180 -0.45 -2.92 13.70
C GLU A 180 -1.68 -2.88 14.62
N PHE A 181 -2.34 -4.02 14.76
CA PHE A 181 -3.39 -4.23 15.74
C PHE A 181 -3.12 -5.54 16.45
N TYR A 182 -2.99 -5.51 17.78
CA TYR A 182 -2.81 -6.70 18.62
C TYR A 182 -1.67 -7.63 18.13
N GLY A 183 -0.54 -7.05 17.74
CA GLY A 183 0.61 -7.82 17.24
C GLY A 183 0.43 -8.41 15.85
N GLN A 184 -0.56 -7.97 15.08
CA GLN A 184 -0.79 -8.36 13.69
C GLN A 184 -0.73 -7.15 12.77
N VAL A 185 -0.16 -7.33 11.58
CA VAL A 185 -0.02 -6.26 10.58
C VAL A 185 -1.18 -6.35 9.60
N SER A 186 -2.01 -5.31 9.55
CA SER A 186 -3.01 -5.12 8.49
C SER A 186 -2.39 -4.34 7.33
N GLU A 187 -2.52 -4.85 6.12
CA GLU A 187 -2.00 -4.27 4.87
C GLU A 187 -3.06 -3.47 4.09
N GLY A 188 -4.27 -3.36 4.63
CA GLY A 188 -5.37 -2.65 4.02
C GLY A 188 -6.58 -2.57 4.93
N MET A 189 -7.71 -2.17 4.35
CA MET A 189 -8.98 -2.06 5.01
C MET A 189 -10.09 -2.40 4.03
N PHE A 190 -11.11 -3.11 4.51
CA PHE A 190 -12.32 -3.34 3.71
C PHE A 190 -13.12 -2.05 3.56
N CYS A 191 -13.74 -1.85 2.40
CA CYS A 191 -14.65 -0.72 2.18
C CYS A 191 -16.07 -1.05 2.68
N GLY A 192 -16.81 -0.02 3.09
CA GLY A 192 -18.07 -0.22 3.82
C GLY A 192 -18.89 1.04 4.05
N ILE A 193 -20.21 0.87 4.22
CA ILE A 193 -21.16 1.93 4.62
C ILE A 193 -21.71 1.66 6.04
N HIS A 194 -22.01 0.38 6.34
CA HIS A 194 -22.49 -0.12 7.64
C HIS A 194 -21.89 -1.49 7.97
N GLY A 195 -20.57 -1.61 7.80
CA GLY A 195 -19.87 -2.89 7.75
C GLY A 195 -19.29 -3.15 6.36
N VAL A 196 -18.68 -4.31 6.18
CA VAL A 196 -17.93 -4.64 4.96
C VAL A 196 -18.89 -4.89 3.79
N LEU A 197 -18.63 -4.20 2.67
CA LEU A 197 -19.35 -4.42 1.42
C LEU A 197 -18.88 -5.71 0.74
N ARG A 198 -19.83 -6.63 0.54
CA ARG A 198 -19.68 -7.77 -0.38
C ARG A 198 -20.04 -7.32 -1.78
N ILE A 199 -19.18 -7.61 -2.74
CA ILE A 199 -19.28 -7.11 -4.11
C ILE A 199 -19.04 -8.24 -5.12
N GLU A 200 -19.44 -7.99 -6.37
CA GLU A 200 -19.05 -8.81 -7.51
C GLU A 200 -17.82 -8.20 -8.20
N GLY A 201 -17.04 -9.04 -8.89
CA GLY A 201 -15.91 -8.58 -9.70
C GLY A 201 -14.80 -9.63 -9.84
N GLU A 202 -13.89 -9.38 -10.78
CA GLU A 202 -12.68 -10.19 -10.94
C GLU A 202 -11.66 -9.83 -9.86
N ILE A 203 -11.19 -10.83 -9.11
CA ILE A 203 -10.17 -10.66 -8.07
C ILE A 203 -8.95 -9.95 -8.63
N GLY A 204 -8.41 -8.96 -7.91
CA GLY A 204 -7.25 -8.17 -8.32
C GLY A 204 -7.55 -7.00 -9.25
N ASN A 205 -8.77 -6.89 -9.79
CA ASN A 205 -9.18 -5.72 -10.57
C ASN A 205 -9.65 -4.58 -9.65
N ARG A 206 -9.78 -3.38 -10.22
CA ARG A 206 -10.35 -2.22 -9.52
C ARG A 206 -11.76 -2.57 -9.05
N ALA A 207 -12.03 -2.34 -7.77
CA ALA A 207 -13.39 -2.44 -7.25
C ALA A 207 -14.19 -1.19 -7.64
N ASP A 208 -15.41 -1.40 -8.10
CA ASP A 208 -16.40 -0.34 -8.33
C ASP A 208 -17.44 -0.41 -7.21
N ILE A 209 -17.45 0.61 -6.35
CA ILE A 209 -18.34 0.67 -5.19
C ILE A 209 -18.94 2.08 -5.05
N PRO A 210 -20.10 2.22 -4.39
CA PRO A 210 -20.68 3.52 -4.12
C PRO A 210 -19.73 4.44 -3.35
N ILE A 211 -19.82 5.75 -3.60
CA ILE A 211 -18.91 6.75 -3.02
C ILE A 211 -18.88 6.71 -1.48
N ASP A 212 -20.01 6.41 -0.84
CA ASP A 212 -20.13 6.28 0.61
C ASP A 212 -19.27 5.15 1.18
N GLY A 213 -19.00 4.10 0.38
CA GLY A 213 -18.13 2.99 0.74
C GLY A 213 -16.66 3.38 0.94
N TYR A 214 -16.25 4.57 0.45
CA TYR A 214 -14.90 5.09 0.57
C TYR A 214 -14.69 6.02 1.76
N LYS A 215 -15.73 6.36 2.53
CA LYS A 215 -15.65 7.38 3.59
C LYS A 215 -14.53 7.10 4.59
N GLU A 216 -14.44 5.88 5.11
CA GLU A 216 -13.37 5.49 6.03
C GLU A 216 -12.00 5.46 5.34
N THR A 217 -11.94 5.01 4.08
CA THR A 217 -10.69 5.03 3.28
C THR A 217 -10.15 6.46 3.18
N MET A 218 -11.03 7.42 2.87
CA MET A 218 -10.64 8.83 2.77
C MET A 218 -10.13 9.37 4.11
N ASN A 219 -10.79 9.05 5.22
CA ASN A 219 -10.31 9.45 6.55
C ASN A 219 -8.90 8.92 6.82
N MET A 220 -8.65 7.65 6.53
CA MET A 220 -7.32 7.03 6.72
C MET A 220 -6.24 7.66 5.84
N VAL A 221 -6.60 8.05 4.61
CA VAL A 221 -5.68 8.75 3.69
C VAL A 221 -5.39 10.16 4.19
N GLN A 222 -6.40 10.90 4.64
CA GLN A 222 -6.20 12.24 5.21
C GLN A 222 -5.33 12.20 6.47
N ASP A 223 -5.51 11.19 7.33
CA ASP A 223 -4.65 10.97 8.49
C ASP A 223 -3.21 10.65 8.07
N PHE A 224 -3.03 9.81 7.04
CA PHE A 224 -1.70 9.50 6.51
C PHE A 224 -0.97 10.73 5.98
N LEU A 225 -1.68 11.65 5.32
CA LEU A 225 -1.08 12.87 4.78
C LEU A 225 -0.64 13.87 5.88
N LYS A 226 -1.24 13.80 7.07
CA LYS A 226 -0.90 14.68 8.21
C LYS A 226 0.32 14.22 9.01
N HIS A 227 0.72 12.95 8.92
CA HIS A 227 1.70 12.30 9.81
C HIS A 227 2.82 11.59 9.05
#